data_AF-A0A0F9DPJ6-F1
#
_entry.id   AF-A0A0F9DPJ6-F1
#
_cell.length_a   1.000
_cell.length_b   1.000
_cell.length_c   1.000
_cell.angle_alpha   90.00
_cell.angle_beta   90.00
_cell.angle_gamma   90.00
#
_symmetry.space_group_name_H-M   'P 1'
#
loop_
_entity.id
_entity.type
_entity.pdbx_description
1 polymer ?
#
loop_
_entity_poly.entity_id
_entity_poly.type
_entity_poly.pdbx_seq_one_letter_code
_entity_poly.pdbx_strand_id
1 'polypeptide(L)'
;MGEWKHAGTFGFDKPSDDISFCTDSRGVIHAVARNGTELRHYMRGSENPFPWEAEGRVIPGTYIGSGHIEIWKDGNLFIIWPNDAGKNETWWENPLNFGDPSHPSPALVPE
;
A
#
# COMPACT_ATOMS: atom_id res chain seq x y z
N MET A 1 11.18 -22.76 18.97
CA MET A 1 10.36 -22.43 17.79
C MET A 1 9.59 -21.16 18.12
N GLY A 2 9.58 -20.15 17.26
CA GLY A 2 8.80 -18.92 17.49
C GLY A 2 7.32 -19.15 17.18
N GLU A 3 6.43 -18.43 17.87
CA GLU A 3 5.00 -18.40 17.58
C GLU A 3 4.67 -17.27 16.59
N TRP A 4 3.80 -17.56 15.63
CA TRP A 4 3.22 -16.54 14.77
C TRP A 4 2.33 -15.59 15.59
N LYS A 5 2.47 -14.29 15.37
CA LYS A 5 1.64 -13.26 16.01
C LYS A 5 0.82 -12.52 14.95
N HIS A 6 -0.48 -12.40 15.19
CA HIS A 6 -1.36 -11.60 14.34
C HIS A 6 -1.13 -10.11 14.60
N ALA A 7 -0.87 -9.33 13.54
CA ALA A 7 -0.58 -7.91 13.62
C ALA A 7 -1.72 -6.99 13.12
N GLY A 8 -2.86 -7.57 12.73
CA GLY A 8 -4.01 -6.84 12.21
C GLY A 8 -4.33 -7.18 10.75
N THR A 9 -5.44 -6.60 10.26
CA THR A 9 -5.98 -6.81 8.92
C THR A 9 -6.10 -5.47 8.18
N PHE A 10 -6.01 -5.52 6.85
CA PHE A 10 -6.26 -4.40 5.95
C PHE A 10 -6.89 -4.92 4.66
N GLY A 11 -7.34 -4.01 3.80
CA GLY A 11 -7.88 -4.34 2.50
C GLY A 11 -9.32 -3.87 2.35
N PHE A 12 -10.05 -4.56 1.50
CA PHE A 12 -11.45 -4.29 1.20
C PHE A 12 -12.38 -5.09 2.13
N ASP A 13 -13.68 -4.73 2.15
CA ASP A 13 -14.73 -5.50 2.85
C ASP A 13 -14.93 -6.93 2.29
N LYS A 14 -14.32 -7.24 1.14
CA LYS A 14 -14.30 -8.57 0.52
C LYS A 14 -12.85 -8.98 0.21
N PRO A 15 -12.56 -10.28 0.08
CA PRO A 15 -11.21 -10.75 -0.23
C PRO A 15 -10.61 -10.05 -1.45
N SER A 16 -9.32 -9.73 -1.39
CA SER A 16 -8.58 -9.19 -2.53
C SER A 16 -8.27 -10.31 -3.52
N ASP A 17 -8.33 -9.99 -4.81
CA ASP A 17 -7.99 -10.93 -5.89
C ASP A 17 -6.48 -11.12 -6.03
N ASP A 18 -5.71 -10.07 -5.72
CA ASP A 18 -4.25 -10.08 -5.78
C ASP A 18 -3.68 -9.02 -4.82
N ILE A 19 -2.44 -9.26 -4.35
CA ILE A 19 -1.74 -8.37 -3.43
C ILE A 19 -0.23 -8.44 -3.62
N SER A 20 0.43 -7.27 -3.57
CA SER A 20 1.89 -7.14 -3.62
C SER A 20 2.35 -6.18 -2.51
N PHE A 21 3.57 -6.36 -1.99
CA PHE A 21 4.09 -5.52 -0.91
C PHE A 21 5.61 -5.30 -1.00
N CYS A 22 6.05 -4.15 -0.47
CA CYS A 22 7.45 -3.82 -0.25
C CYS A 22 7.60 -3.01 1.05
N THR A 23 8.84 -2.78 1.48
CA THR A 23 9.14 -2.00 2.70
C THR A 23 10.06 -0.86 2.35
N ASP A 24 9.77 0.34 2.87
CA ASP A 24 10.61 1.51 2.66
C ASP A 24 11.74 1.62 3.70
N SER A 25 12.54 2.68 3.62
CA SER A 25 13.67 2.92 4.53
C SER A 25 13.26 3.27 5.96
N ARG A 26 12.00 3.63 6.21
CA ARG A 26 11.44 3.86 7.54
C ARG A 26 10.94 2.58 8.20
N GLY A 27 10.81 1.49 7.43
CA GLY A 27 10.19 0.25 7.89
C GLY A 27 8.67 0.23 7.71
N VAL A 28 8.10 1.22 7.01
CA VAL A 28 6.69 1.21 6.62
C VAL A 28 6.49 0.16 5.54
N ILE A 29 5.49 -0.71 5.71
CA ILE A 29 5.12 -1.68 4.66
C ILE A 29 4.12 -1.00 3.74
N HIS A 30 4.44 -0.97 2.45
CA HIS A 30 3.52 -0.58 1.40
C HIS A 30 2.90 -1.84 0.81
N ALA A 31 1.58 -1.88 0.71
CA ALA A 31 0.86 -2.96 0.06
C ALA A 31 -0.04 -2.38 -1.02
N VAL A 32 -0.10 -3.02 -2.19
CA VAL A 32 -1.08 -2.71 -3.22
C VAL A 32 -1.94 -3.94 -3.42
N ALA A 33 -3.25 -3.77 -3.26
CA ALA A 33 -4.23 -4.84 -3.37
C ALA A 33 -5.27 -4.50 -4.44
N ARG A 34 -5.65 -5.51 -5.23
CA ARG A 34 -6.69 -5.40 -6.25
C ARG A 34 -7.94 -6.16 -5.83
N ASN A 35 -9.10 -5.58 -6.14
CA ASN A 35 -10.39 -6.21 -5.92
C ASN A 35 -11.38 -5.89 -7.04
N GLY A 36 -11.70 -6.90 -7.86
CA GLY A 36 -12.27 -6.66 -9.17
C GLY A 36 -11.30 -5.81 -9.98
N THR A 37 -11.76 -4.64 -10.41
CA THR A 37 -10.95 -3.71 -11.21
C THR A 37 -10.30 -2.58 -10.41
N GLU A 38 -10.63 -2.47 -9.12
CA GLU A 38 -10.14 -1.39 -8.26
C GLU A 38 -8.79 -1.78 -7.65
N LEU A 39 -7.85 -0.83 -7.66
CA LEU A 39 -6.53 -0.97 -7.09
C LEU A 39 -6.34 0.05 -5.97
N ARG A 40 -5.91 -0.40 -4.79
CA ARG A 40 -5.67 0.45 -3.63
C ARG A 40 -4.27 0.25 -3.07
N HIS A 41 -3.63 1.34 -2.71
CA HIS A 41 -2.38 1.37 -1.96
C HIS A 41 -2.70 1.53 -0.46
N TYR A 42 -2.16 0.64 0.37
CA TYR A 42 -2.25 0.64 1.81
C TYR A 42 -0.87 0.76 2.43
N MET A 43 -0.82 1.26 3.67
CA MET A 43 0.40 1.31 4.45
C MET A 43 0.22 0.67 5.83
N ARG A 44 1.25 -0.03 6.30
CA ARG A 44 1.38 -0.44 7.69
C ARG A 44 2.49 0.35 8.35
N GLY A 45 2.19 0.94 9.48
CA GLY A 45 3.16 1.72 10.25
C GLY A 45 4.35 0.90 10.72
N SER A 46 5.48 1.59 10.92
CA SER A 46 6.79 1.00 11.23
C SER A 46 6.95 0.53 12.68
N GLU A 47 6.09 1.00 13.59
CA GLU A 47 6.18 0.75 15.04
C GLU A 47 4.90 0.16 15.63
N ASN A 48 5.03 -0.63 16.70
CA ASN A 48 3.92 -1.23 17.45
C ASN A 48 2.91 -0.14 17.88
N PRO A 49 1.60 -0.29 17.61
CA PRO A 49 0.86 -1.51 17.25
C PRO A 49 0.92 -1.94 15.78
N PHE A 50 1.76 -1.31 14.96
CA PHE A 50 1.89 -1.50 13.52
C PHE A 50 0.55 -1.32 12.78
N PRO A 51 -0.11 -0.16 12.99
CA PRO A 51 -1.45 0.07 12.47
C PRO A 51 -1.44 0.05 10.94
N TRP A 52 -2.52 -0.45 10.35
CA TRP A 52 -2.80 -0.28 8.94
C TRP A 52 -3.58 1.00 8.70
N GLU A 53 -3.32 1.65 7.56
CA GLU A 53 -4.21 2.69 7.01
C GLU A 53 -5.58 2.08 6.71
N ALA A 54 -6.65 2.68 7.25
CA ALA A 54 -7.97 2.08 7.27
C ALA A 54 -8.59 1.90 5.88
N GLU A 55 -8.51 2.92 5.03
CA GLU A 55 -9.22 2.92 3.74
C GLU A 55 -8.30 2.63 2.54
N GLY A 56 -6.99 2.88 2.70
CA GLY A 56 -6.05 2.92 1.59
C GLY A 56 -6.39 4.02 0.56
N ARG A 57 -5.44 4.29 -0.33
CA ARG A 57 -5.57 5.29 -1.39
C ARG A 57 -5.89 4.60 -2.70
N VAL A 58 -6.94 5.06 -3.39
CA VAL A 58 -7.30 4.54 -4.71
C VAL A 58 -6.23 4.96 -5.72
N ILE A 59 -5.73 3.99 -6.47
CA ILE A 59 -4.90 4.24 -7.65
C ILE A 59 -5.85 4.37 -8.85
N PRO A 60 -5.92 5.52 -9.54
CA PRO A 60 -6.87 5.74 -10.62
C PRO A 60 -6.70 4.71 -11.74
N GLY A 61 -7.81 4.18 -12.28
CA GLY A 61 -7.80 3.27 -13.42
C GLY A 61 -8.60 1.99 -13.22
N THR A 62 -8.52 1.09 -14.20
CA THR A 62 -9.19 -0.21 -14.23
C THR A 62 -8.13 -1.29 -14.40
N TYR A 63 -7.95 -2.13 -13.39
CA TYR A 63 -6.84 -3.08 -13.32
C TYR A 63 -7.30 -4.53 -13.39
N ILE A 64 -6.43 -5.40 -13.88
CA ILE A 64 -6.65 -6.85 -13.96
C ILE A 64 -5.40 -7.59 -13.51
N GLY A 65 -5.48 -8.92 -13.41
CA GLY A 65 -4.31 -9.78 -13.19
C GLY A 65 -3.52 -9.48 -11.92
N SER A 66 -2.23 -9.84 -11.93
CA SER A 66 -1.32 -9.57 -10.83
C SER A 66 -0.29 -8.51 -11.21
N GLY A 67 0.14 -7.72 -10.23
CA GLY A 67 1.13 -6.67 -10.42
C GLY A 67 2.29 -6.76 -9.44
N HIS A 68 3.11 -5.71 -9.45
CA HIS A 68 4.29 -5.63 -8.60
C HIS A 68 4.49 -4.22 -8.04
N ILE A 69 5.10 -4.19 -6.87
CA ILE A 69 5.51 -2.98 -6.18
C ILE A 69 6.95 -3.12 -5.68
N GLU A 70 7.75 -2.08 -5.83
CA GLU A 70 9.12 -2.04 -5.33
C GLU A 70 9.54 -0.61 -4.92
N ILE A 71 10.59 -0.52 -4.11
CA ILE A 71 11.29 0.73 -3.85
C ILE A 71 12.52 0.75 -4.77
N TRP A 72 12.57 1.72 -5.68
CA TRP A 72 13.71 1.90 -6.57
C TRP A 72 14.93 2.46 -5.85
N LYS A 73 16.08 2.42 -6.54
CA LYS A 73 17.37 2.87 -5.99
C LYS A 73 17.36 4.35 -5.61
N ASP A 74 16.55 5.16 -6.28
CA ASP A 74 16.36 6.59 -5.97
C ASP A 74 15.43 6.83 -4.77
N GLY A 75 14.88 5.76 -4.18
CA GLY A 75 13.99 5.80 -3.04
C GLY A 75 12.52 5.97 -3.40
N ASN A 76 12.16 6.09 -4.68
CA ASN A 76 10.77 6.19 -5.09
C ASN A 76 10.07 4.84 -5.00
N LEU A 77 8.81 4.86 -4.57
CA LEU A 77 7.89 3.73 -4.67
C LEU A 77 7.44 3.63 -6.12
N PHE A 78 7.56 2.44 -6.70
CA PHE A 78 7.11 2.14 -8.05
C PHE A 78 6.08 1.03 -8.02
N ILE A 79 5.01 1.20 -8.78
CA ILE A 79 3.91 0.25 -8.93
C ILE A 79 3.73 -0.02 -10.42
N ILE A 80 3.63 -1.30 -10.79
CA ILE A 80 3.28 -1.73 -12.15
C ILE A 80 2.15 -2.75 -12.09
N TRP A 81 1.11 -2.53 -12.89
CA TRP A 81 -0.07 -3.39 -12.90
C TRP A 81 -0.71 -3.46 -14.28
N PRO A 82 -1.17 -4.64 -14.76
CA PRO A 82 -1.90 -4.70 -16.02
C PRO A 82 -3.29 -4.06 -15.90
N ASN A 83 -3.67 -3.29 -16.92
CA ASN A 83 -4.97 -2.65 -17.06
C ASN A 83 -5.90 -3.42 -18.02
N ASP A 84 -7.17 -3.02 -18.06
CA ASP A 84 -8.22 -3.65 -18.88
C ASP A 84 -7.99 -3.54 -20.41
N ALA A 85 -7.11 -2.64 -20.85
CA ALA A 85 -6.64 -2.54 -22.23
C ALA A 85 -5.51 -3.54 -22.57
N GLY A 86 -5.14 -4.41 -21.62
CA GLY A 86 -4.05 -5.38 -21.78
C GLY A 86 -2.66 -4.75 -21.83
N LYS A 87 -2.50 -3.55 -21.26
CA LYS A 87 -1.21 -2.85 -21.11
C LYS A 87 -0.79 -2.84 -19.64
N ASN A 88 0.50 -2.69 -19.39
CA ASN A 88 0.98 -2.41 -18.04
C ASN A 88 0.94 -0.91 -17.81
N GLU A 89 0.28 -0.49 -16.76
CA GLU A 89 0.25 0.88 -16.28
C GLU A 89 1.16 1.01 -15.06
N THR A 90 1.80 2.16 -14.94
CA THR A 90 2.84 2.39 -13.94
C THR A 90 2.60 3.66 -13.16
N TRP A 91 2.81 3.60 -11.85
CA TRP A 91 2.71 4.73 -10.93
C TRP A 91 3.99 4.82 -10.11
N TRP A 92 4.39 6.04 -9.76
CA TRP A 92 5.49 6.24 -8.84
C TRP A 92 5.27 7.48 -7.97
N GLU A 93 5.81 7.44 -6.75
CA GLU A 93 5.76 8.54 -5.79
C GLU A 93 6.86 8.37 -4.75
N ASN A 94 7.31 9.46 -4.12
CA ASN A 94 8.22 9.37 -2.99
C ASN A 94 7.46 8.80 -1.76
N PRO A 95 7.87 7.66 -1.18
CA PRO A 95 7.17 7.03 -0.07
C PRO A 95 7.07 7.92 1.17
N LEU A 96 7.97 8.90 1.33
CA LEU A 96 7.95 9.85 2.43
C LEU A 96 6.75 10.81 2.39
N ASN A 97 6.13 11.00 1.23
CA ASN A 97 4.96 11.86 1.06
C ASN A 97 3.67 11.28 1.66
N PHE A 98 3.65 9.98 1.99
CA PHE A 98 2.44 9.32 2.50
C PHE A 98 2.27 9.41 4.03
N GLY A 99 3.31 9.79 4.77
CA GLY A 99 3.35 9.70 6.24
C GLY A 99 3.70 8.30 6.74
N ASP A 100 3.74 8.11 8.06
CA ASP A 100 3.86 6.80 8.71
C ASP A 100 2.62 6.61 9.59
N PRO A 101 1.78 5.58 9.37
CA PRO A 101 0.60 5.32 10.19
C PRO A 101 0.90 5.14 11.69
N SER A 102 2.12 4.76 12.08
CA SER A 102 2.54 4.70 13.48
C SER A 102 2.78 6.08 14.10
N HIS A 103 3.00 7.10 13.28
CA HIS A 103 3.25 8.49 13.67
C HIS A 103 2.25 9.43 12.97
N PRO A 104 0.94 9.32 13.22
CA PRO A 104 -0.04 10.18 12.59
C PRO A 104 0.31 11.63 12.93
N SER A 105 0.50 12.47 11.90
CA SER A 105 0.69 13.91 12.11
C SER A 105 -0.42 14.40 13.05
N PRO A 106 -0.09 15.20 14.08
CA PRO A 106 -1.12 15.76 14.94
C PRO A 106 -2.16 16.42 14.04
N ALA A 107 -3.42 16.02 14.21
CA ALA A 107 -4.51 16.59 13.44
C ALA A 107 -4.37 18.12 13.52
N LEU A 108 -4.25 18.77 12.37
CA LEU A 108 -4.34 20.22 12.29
C LEU A 108 -5.71 20.55 12.89
N VAL A 109 -5.71 21.07 14.11
CA VAL A 109 -6.93 21.61 14.73
C VAL A 109 -7.36 22.75 13.79
N PRO A 110 -8.56 22.69 13.18
CA PRO A 110 -9.03 23.80 12.38
C PRO A 110 -9.10 25.05 13.28
N GLU A 111 -8.49 26.15 12.83
CA GLU A 111 -8.67 27.47 13.44
C GLU A 111 -10.12 27.96 13.33
#